data_AF-A0A6A6R3M2-F1
#
_entry.id   AF-A0A6A6R3M2-F1
#
_cell.length_a   1.000
_cell.length_b   1.000
_cell.length_c   1.000
_cell.angle_alpha   90.00
_cell.angle_beta   90.00
_cell.angle_gamma   90.00
#
_symmetry.space_group_name_H-M   'P 1'
#
loop_
_entity.id
_entity.type
_entity.pdbx_description
1 polymer ?
#
loop_
_entity_poly.entity_id
_entity_poly.type
_entity_poly.pdbx_seq_one_letter_code
_entity_poly.pdbx_strand_id
1 'polypeptide(L)'
;MVLKDTPPDTFKRVLIWLYTGDYEPAPAPLAESNEDDEKGENQENEHKEVNTPAKMDSPAPRLDSSTSYDGDLDMLDKWIHGAIDDYSFAEKYDVPELRQCIMKAWQACALSMSLAKWVPDDSMVLKAYDRLHEQSLLLKHITSWFAYEYNFTVYGTSLSSFPRDFLEEIIKTISARLPSRFSHEKVAPWENWCDYHEHKTGLERSVCEGQHQRAQLLQMVIANGEEEVDKLNETWFQTPPPNFTSPELNPPGSAPQPYHTPPHHHSAPKEEDAPKEEVTYPRLNL
;
A
#
# COMPACT_ATOMS: atom_id res chain seq x y z
N MET A 1 12.93 25.24 -10.88
CA MET A 1 13.16 23.85 -10.44
C MET A 1 13.13 22.97 -11.68
N VAL A 2 14.21 22.26 -12.01
CA VAL A 2 14.27 21.39 -13.19
C VAL A 2 14.14 19.95 -12.73
N LEU A 3 13.05 19.28 -13.11
CA LEU A 3 12.76 17.88 -12.76
C LEU A 3 13.54 16.92 -13.67
N LYS A 4 14.88 16.92 -13.57
CA LYS A 4 15.74 16.18 -14.51
C LYS A 4 15.63 14.65 -14.42
N ASP A 5 15.17 14.13 -13.28
CA ASP A 5 15.15 12.69 -13.00
C ASP A 5 13.73 12.12 -12.91
N THR A 6 12.71 12.87 -13.36
CA THR A 6 11.32 12.44 -13.28
C THR A 6 10.89 11.83 -14.62
N PRO A 7 10.45 10.56 -14.65
CA PRO A 7 9.89 9.96 -15.86
C PRO A 7 8.75 10.82 -16.43
N PRO A 8 8.63 10.97 -17.76
CA PRO A 8 7.57 11.76 -18.37
C PRO A 8 6.16 11.35 -17.92
N ASP A 9 5.94 10.05 -17.72
CA ASP A 9 4.64 9.52 -17.28
C ASP A 9 4.32 9.89 -15.82
N THR A 10 5.31 9.81 -14.94
CA THR A 10 5.17 10.30 -13.55
C THR A 10 4.84 11.78 -13.53
N PHE A 11 5.56 12.59 -14.33
CA PHE A 11 5.27 14.02 -14.40
C PHE A 11 3.83 14.28 -14.88
N LYS A 12 3.35 13.54 -15.89
CA LYS A 12 1.98 13.64 -16.38
C LYS A 12 0.94 13.26 -15.31
N ARG A 13 1.12 12.15 -14.58
CA ARG A 13 0.20 11.73 -13.51
C ARG A 13 0.19 12.70 -12.34
N VAL A 14 1.35 13.20 -11.93
CA VAL A 14 1.47 14.25 -10.90
C VAL A 14 0.78 15.54 -11.33
N LEU A 15 0.92 15.95 -12.60
CA LEU A 15 0.19 17.11 -13.11
C LEU A 15 -1.33 16.89 -13.06
N ILE A 16 -1.82 15.72 -13.49
CA ILE A 16 -3.24 15.39 -13.40
C ILE A 16 -3.72 15.50 -11.97
N TRP A 17 -3.03 14.86 -11.02
CA TRP A 17 -3.34 14.93 -9.59
C TRP A 17 -3.34 16.38 -9.07
N LEU A 18 -2.37 17.22 -9.45
CA LEU A 18 -2.34 18.63 -9.06
C LEU A 18 -3.58 19.41 -9.54
N TYR A 19 -4.13 19.07 -10.70
CA TYR A 19 -5.29 19.74 -11.26
C TYR A 19 -6.63 19.18 -10.75
N THR A 20 -6.72 17.88 -10.48
CA THR A 20 -7.96 17.21 -10.09
C THR A 20 -8.09 17.05 -8.58
N GLY A 21 -6.97 16.97 -7.85
CA GLY A 21 -6.91 16.51 -6.47
C GLY A 21 -6.94 14.98 -6.32
N ASP A 22 -7.14 14.25 -7.42
CA ASP A 22 -7.35 12.80 -7.45
C ASP A 22 -6.20 12.09 -8.16
N TYR A 23 -5.67 11.05 -7.52
CA TYR A 23 -4.67 10.16 -8.12
C TYR A 23 -5.38 9.04 -8.90
N GLU A 24 -4.80 8.65 -10.04
CA GLU A 24 -5.40 7.67 -10.95
C GLU A 24 -5.64 6.32 -10.23
N PRO A 25 -6.88 5.80 -10.24
CA PRO A 25 -7.16 4.51 -9.62
C PRO A 25 -6.46 3.38 -10.38
N ALA A 26 -6.12 2.30 -9.68
CA ALA A 26 -5.58 1.12 -10.33
C ALA A 26 -6.60 0.49 -11.28
N PRO A 27 -6.15 -0.04 -12.43
CA PRO A 27 -7.01 -0.88 -13.26
C PRO A 27 -7.42 -2.12 -12.44
N ALA A 28 -8.65 -2.59 -12.66
CA ALA A 28 -9.14 -3.79 -11.98
C ALA A 28 -8.31 -5.01 -12.42
N PRO A 29 -7.83 -5.86 -11.49
CA PRO A 29 -7.27 -7.15 -11.86
C PRO A 29 -8.33 -7.96 -12.60
N LEU A 30 -7.95 -8.60 -13.71
CA LEU A 30 -8.86 -9.51 -14.39
C LEU A 30 -9.26 -10.60 -13.42
N ALA A 31 -10.57 -10.73 -13.15
CA ALA A 31 -11.07 -11.97 -12.60
C ALA A 31 -10.81 -13.05 -13.64
N GLU A 32 -10.12 -14.12 -13.26
CA GLU A 32 -10.09 -15.33 -14.07
C GLU A 32 -11.56 -15.68 -14.35
N SER A 33 -12.01 -15.45 -15.57
CA SER A 33 -13.29 -15.96 -16.03
C SER A 33 -13.14 -17.46 -15.96
N ASN A 34 -13.70 -18.06 -14.91
CA ASN A 34 -14.02 -19.48 -14.88
C ASN A 34 -15.08 -19.71 -15.97
N GLU A 35 -14.67 -19.64 -17.23
CA GLU A 35 -15.33 -20.40 -18.27
C GLU A 35 -14.97 -21.84 -17.98
N ASP A 36 -15.70 -22.41 -17.02
CA ASP A 36 -15.76 -23.85 -16.82
C ASP A 36 -16.19 -24.44 -18.16
N ASP A 37 -15.19 -25.02 -18.84
CA ASP A 37 -15.35 -26.02 -19.89
C ASP A 37 -16.22 -27.16 -19.30
N GLU A 38 -17.55 -27.00 -19.32
CA GLU A 38 -18.49 -28.12 -19.30
C GLU A 38 -18.39 -28.85 -20.66
N LYS A 39 -17.23 -29.45 -20.92
CA LYS A 39 -17.10 -30.47 -21.94
C LYS A 39 -17.12 -31.82 -21.25
N GLY A 40 -18.34 -32.33 -21.08
CA GLY A 40 -18.57 -33.70 -20.67
C GLY A 40 -17.89 -34.68 -21.62
N GLU A 41 -16.84 -35.34 -21.14
CA GLU A 41 -16.31 -36.56 -21.75
C GLU A 41 -16.89 -37.78 -21.02
N ASN A 42 -18.08 -38.19 -21.46
CA ASN A 42 -18.39 -39.60 -21.53
C ASN A 42 -17.68 -40.16 -22.77
N GLN A 43 -16.54 -40.83 -22.59
CA GLN A 43 -16.04 -41.77 -23.59
C GLN A 43 -15.78 -43.12 -22.92
N GLU A 44 -16.73 -44.02 -23.17
CA GLU A 44 -16.56 -45.46 -23.02
C GLU A 44 -15.40 -45.93 -23.91
N ASN A 45 -14.57 -46.78 -23.32
CA ASN A 45 -13.55 -47.55 -24.01
C ASN A 45 -14.20 -48.51 -25.03
N GLU A 46 -14.00 -48.28 -26.32
CA GLU A 46 -14.10 -49.34 -27.32
C GLU A 46 -12.82 -49.38 -28.16
N HIS A 47 -11.97 -50.36 -27.87
CA HIS A 47 -10.83 -50.74 -28.70
C HIS A 47 -11.33 -51.33 -30.02
N LYS A 48 -10.89 -50.79 -31.16
CA LYS A 48 -10.79 -51.55 -32.42
C LYS A 48 -9.63 -51.10 -33.28
N GLU A 49 -9.02 -52.10 -33.91
CA GLU A 49 -7.73 -52.11 -34.58
C GLU A 49 -7.65 -51.28 -35.87
N VAL A 50 -6.41 -50.82 -36.07
CA VAL A 50 -5.69 -50.29 -37.22
C VAL A 50 -6.04 -50.94 -38.58
N ASN A 51 -6.19 -50.13 -39.65
CA ASN A 51 -5.36 -50.22 -40.87
C ASN A 51 -5.64 -49.16 -41.98
N THR A 52 -4.55 -48.47 -42.36
CA THR A 52 -4.16 -47.92 -43.70
C THR A 52 -4.76 -46.62 -44.30
N PRO A 53 -3.98 -45.92 -45.20
CA PRO A 53 -4.01 -44.46 -45.38
C PRO A 53 -4.44 -43.96 -46.78
N ALA A 54 -4.91 -42.71 -46.87
CA ALA A 54 -4.79 -41.77 -48.01
C ALA A 54 -5.45 -40.43 -47.61
N LYS A 55 -4.72 -39.31 -47.48
CA LYS A 55 -4.43 -38.31 -48.52
C LYS A 55 -5.68 -37.58 -49.06
N MET A 56 -5.96 -36.36 -48.58
CA MET A 56 -6.36 -35.23 -49.44
C MET A 56 -6.43 -33.89 -48.68
N ASP A 57 -5.90 -32.88 -49.36
CA ASP A 57 -5.79 -31.48 -49.00
C ASP A 57 -7.14 -30.75 -48.91
N SER A 58 -7.29 -29.87 -47.91
CA SER A 58 -7.92 -28.55 -48.04
C SER A 58 -7.69 -27.70 -46.78
N PRO A 59 -7.31 -26.41 -46.91
CA PRO A 59 -7.05 -25.55 -45.77
C PRO A 59 -8.35 -24.93 -45.24
N ALA A 60 -8.69 -25.25 -43.99
CA ALA A 60 -9.70 -24.52 -43.26
C ALA A 60 -9.17 -23.12 -42.89
N PRO A 61 -9.98 -22.06 -42.97
CA PRO A 61 -9.57 -20.72 -42.54
C PRO A 61 -9.37 -20.74 -41.02
N ARG A 62 -8.14 -20.47 -40.58
CA ARG A 62 -7.81 -20.24 -39.17
C ARG A 62 -8.53 -18.97 -38.73
N LEU A 63 -9.49 -19.11 -37.82
CA LEU A 63 -9.96 -18.00 -37.01
C LEU A 63 -8.83 -17.64 -36.03
N ASP A 64 -8.05 -16.64 -36.40
CA ASP A 64 -7.15 -15.97 -35.46
C ASP A 64 -8.01 -15.03 -34.59
N SER A 65 -8.55 -15.57 -33.51
CA SER A 65 -9.25 -14.83 -32.45
C SER A 65 -8.56 -15.10 -31.11
N SER A 66 -7.32 -14.61 -30.97
CA SER A 66 -6.57 -14.70 -29.72
C SER A 66 -5.63 -13.49 -29.57
N THR A 67 -6.20 -12.29 -29.46
CA THR A 67 -5.41 -11.06 -29.26
C THR A 67 -6.04 -10.05 -28.30
N SER A 68 -6.85 -10.44 -27.30
CA SER A 68 -7.38 -9.47 -26.33
C SER A 68 -7.02 -9.70 -24.85
N TYR A 69 -6.37 -10.81 -24.48
CA TYR A 69 -6.02 -11.07 -23.07
C TYR A 69 -4.63 -10.54 -22.66
N ASP A 70 -3.68 -10.41 -23.60
CA ASP A 70 -2.31 -9.96 -23.29
C ASP A 70 -2.21 -8.46 -22.96
N GLY A 71 -3.21 -7.66 -23.37
CA GLY A 71 -3.16 -6.20 -23.24
C GLY A 71 -3.46 -5.68 -21.82
N ASP A 72 -4.25 -6.39 -21.03
CA ASP A 72 -4.78 -5.89 -19.75
C ASP A 72 -3.83 -6.18 -18.57
N LEU A 73 -3.12 -7.32 -18.58
CA LEU A 73 -2.05 -7.60 -17.60
C LEU A 73 -0.91 -6.58 -17.74
N ASP A 74 -0.61 -6.16 -18.96
CA ASP A 74 0.38 -5.11 -19.27
C ASP A 74 -0.06 -3.75 -18.72
N MET A 75 -1.37 -3.48 -18.55
CA MET A 75 -1.84 -2.23 -17.95
C MET A 75 -1.69 -2.20 -16.43
N LEU A 76 -2.05 -3.30 -15.73
CA LEU A 76 -1.90 -3.38 -14.28
C LEU A 76 -0.43 -3.32 -13.87
N ASP A 77 0.43 -4.06 -14.57
CA ASP A 77 1.87 -4.05 -14.36
C ASP A 77 2.47 -2.63 -14.53
N LYS A 78 2.12 -1.95 -15.63
CA LYS A 78 2.50 -0.54 -15.86
C LYS A 78 2.00 0.38 -14.76
N TRP A 79 0.79 0.17 -14.26
CA TRP A 79 0.24 0.99 -13.18
C TRP A 79 1.01 0.76 -11.88
N ILE A 80 1.28 -0.49 -11.51
CA ILE A 80 2.05 -0.86 -10.31
C ILE A 80 3.44 -0.21 -10.35
N HIS A 81 4.15 -0.40 -11.45
CA HIS A 81 5.46 0.22 -11.65
C HIS A 81 5.39 1.75 -11.66
N GLY A 82 4.33 2.32 -12.25
CA GLY A 82 4.09 3.76 -12.25
C GLY A 82 3.84 4.31 -10.85
N ALA A 83 3.08 3.60 -10.02
CA ALA A 83 2.79 4.01 -8.65
C ALA A 83 4.04 4.05 -7.77
N ILE A 84 4.98 3.12 -7.96
CA ILE A 84 6.29 3.15 -7.28
C ILE A 84 7.08 4.41 -7.67
N ASP A 85 7.06 4.77 -8.96
CA ASP A 85 7.78 5.96 -9.45
C ASP A 85 7.17 7.26 -8.92
N ASP A 86 5.85 7.31 -8.90
CA ASP A 86 5.10 8.47 -8.42
C ASP A 86 5.25 8.64 -6.90
N TYR A 87 5.31 7.54 -6.16
CA TYR A 87 5.56 7.59 -4.71
C TYR A 87 6.99 8.04 -4.42
N SER A 88 7.98 7.49 -5.13
CA SER A 88 9.38 7.92 -5.04
C SER A 88 9.54 9.41 -5.36
N PHE A 89 8.82 9.92 -6.37
CA PHE A 89 8.74 11.35 -6.66
C PHE A 89 8.18 12.14 -5.47
N ALA A 90 7.05 11.70 -4.91
CA ALA A 90 6.40 12.37 -3.80
C ALA A 90 7.24 12.35 -2.50
N GLU A 91 8.04 11.32 -2.28
CA GLU A 91 9.07 11.28 -1.22
C GLU A 91 10.19 12.29 -1.50
N LYS A 92 10.79 12.23 -2.70
CA LYS A 92 11.93 13.09 -3.08
C LYS A 92 11.62 14.58 -2.95
N TYR A 93 10.39 14.99 -3.23
CA TYR A 93 9.96 16.38 -3.19
C TYR A 93 9.11 16.75 -1.97
N ASP A 94 9.03 15.86 -0.99
CA ASP A 94 8.26 16.00 0.23
C ASP A 94 6.81 16.50 0.03
N VAL A 95 6.05 15.73 -0.75
CA VAL A 95 4.62 15.99 -1.05
C VAL A 95 3.75 14.95 -0.32
N PRO A 96 3.48 15.12 0.99
CA PRO A 96 2.79 14.11 1.81
C PRO A 96 1.37 13.81 1.33
N GLU A 97 0.65 14.81 0.82
CA GLU A 97 -0.71 14.63 0.30
C GLU A 97 -0.72 13.66 -0.90
N LEU A 98 0.27 13.78 -1.80
CA LEU A 98 0.42 12.87 -2.94
C LEU A 98 0.80 11.46 -2.48
N ARG A 99 1.74 11.32 -1.52
CA ARG A 99 2.10 10.01 -0.95
C ARG A 99 0.87 9.31 -0.35
N GLN A 100 0.01 10.06 0.34
CA GLN A 100 -1.22 9.52 0.92
C GLN A 100 -2.22 9.09 -0.16
N CYS A 101 -2.41 9.88 -1.21
CA CYS A 101 -3.27 9.51 -2.35
C CYS A 101 -2.78 8.22 -3.04
N ILE A 102 -1.47 8.14 -3.33
CA ILE A 102 -0.87 6.97 -3.98
C ILE A 102 -0.99 5.74 -3.08
N MET A 103 -0.70 5.87 -1.78
CA MET A 103 -0.81 4.76 -0.83
C MET A 103 -2.23 4.20 -0.76
N LYS A 104 -3.24 5.07 -0.74
CA LYS A 104 -4.65 4.63 -0.76
C LYS A 104 -5.00 3.89 -2.04
N ALA A 105 -4.59 4.41 -3.20
CA ALA A 105 -4.79 3.75 -4.49
C ALA A 105 -4.04 2.41 -4.55
N TRP A 106 -2.81 2.36 -4.03
CA TRP A 106 -2.00 1.14 -3.93
C TRP A 106 -2.67 0.07 -3.09
N GLN A 107 -3.15 0.41 -1.89
CA GLN A 107 -3.78 -0.57 -1.00
C GLN A 107 -5.10 -1.09 -1.56
N ALA A 108 -5.89 -0.23 -2.23
CA ALA A 108 -7.08 -0.66 -2.96
C ALA A 108 -6.72 -1.66 -4.07
N CYS A 109 -5.66 -1.38 -4.83
CA CYS A 109 -5.12 -2.29 -5.83
C CYS A 109 -4.66 -3.62 -5.20
N ALA A 110 -3.88 -3.57 -4.12
CA ALA A 110 -3.35 -4.74 -3.43
C ALA A 110 -4.44 -5.66 -2.90
N LEU A 111 -5.52 -5.09 -2.36
CA LEU A 111 -6.69 -5.87 -1.94
C LEU A 111 -7.36 -6.55 -3.13
N SER A 112 -7.61 -5.83 -4.23
CA SER A 112 -8.16 -6.43 -5.44
C SER A 112 -7.27 -7.53 -6.00
N MET A 113 -5.95 -7.35 -6.00
CA MET A 113 -4.98 -8.35 -6.44
C MET A 113 -5.00 -9.60 -5.56
N SER A 114 -5.04 -9.43 -4.24
CA SER A 114 -5.16 -10.55 -3.29
C SER A 114 -6.46 -11.34 -3.50
N LEU A 115 -7.59 -10.66 -3.71
CA LEU A 115 -8.87 -11.30 -4.04
C LEU A 115 -8.82 -12.08 -5.36
N ALA A 116 -8.12 -11.54 -6.35
CA ALA A 116 -7.88 -12.20 -7.64
C ALA A 116 -6.76 -13.27 -7.59
N LYS A 117 -6.15 -13.50 -6.41
CA LYS A 117 -4.97 -14.36 -6.24
C LYS A 117 -3.80 -14.00 -7.16
N TRP A 118 -3.73 -12.74 -7.58
CA TRP A 118 -2.63 -12.22 -8.36
C TRP A 118 -1.43 -11.97 -7.45
N VAL A 119 -0.25 -12.38 -7.90
CA VAL A 119 0.99 -12.30 -7.12
C VAL A 119 1.97 -11.35 -7.80
N PRO A 120 2.56 -10.41 -7.04
CA PRO A 120 3.62 -9.56 -7.55
C PRO A 120 4.76 -10.34 -8.16
N ASP A 121 5.23 -9.85 -9.29
CA ASP A 121 6.45 -10.36 -9.87
C ASP A 121 7.68 -9.85 -9.10
N ASP A 122 8.83 -10.48 -9.36
CA ASP A 122 10.10 -10.08 -8.75
C ASP A 122 10.46 -8.64 -9.14
N SER A 123 10.10 -8.20 -10.36
CA SER A 123 10.50 -6.90 -10.89
C SER A 123 9.90 -5.75 -10.10
N MET A 124 8.67 -5.88 -9.61
CA MET A 124 8.04 -4.92 -8.71
C MET A 124 8.86 -4.72 -7.43
N VAL A 125 9.25 -5.81 -6.76
CA VAL A 125 10.01 -5.77 -5.51
C VAL A 125 11.39 -5.17 -5.75
N LEU A 126 12.07 -5.60 -6.81
CA LEU A 126 13.38 -5.07 -7.17
C LEU A 126 13.33 -3.56 -7.43
N LYS A 127 12.32 -3.10 -8.16
CA LYS A 127 12.12 -1.67 -8.43
C LYS A 127 11.81 -0.88 -7.16
N ALA A 128 10.99 -1.41 -6.26
CA ALA A 128 10.65 -0.75 -5.00
C ALA A 128 11.91 -0.53 -4.13
N TYR A 129 12.76 -1.55 -3.99
CA TYR A 129 14.01 -1.46 -3.22
C TYR A 129 15.10 -0.60 -3.90
N ASP A 130 15.04 -0.43 -5.22
CA ASP A 130 15.94 0.47 -5.95
C ASP A 130 15.53 1.95 -5.81
N ARG A 131 14.22 2.23 -5.76
CA ARG A 131 13.70 3.62 -5.88
C ARG A 131 13.16 4.25 -4.60
N LEU A 132 12.73 3.44 -3.63
CA LEU A 132 12.10 3.94 -2.40
C LEU A 132 13.13 4.03 -1.27
N HIS A 133 12.92 5.00 -0.38
CA HIS A 133 13.75 5.11 0.82
C HIS A 133 13.45 3.95 1.79
N GLU A 134 14.44 3.52 2.59
CA GLU A 134 14.27 2.40 3.54
C GLU A 134 13.14 2.62 4.56
N GLN A 135 12.86 3.88 4.88
CA GLN A 135 11.77 4.26 5.80
C GLN A 135 10.41 4.47 5.12
N SER A 136 10.36 4.33 3.80
CA SER A 136 9.17 4.52 2.99
C SER A 136 8.02 3.64 3.47
N LEU A 137 6.84 4.24 3.65
CA LEU A 137 5.66 3.49 4.06
C LEU A 137 5.19 2.55 2.94
N LEU A 138 5.38 2.93 1.67
CA LEU A 138 5.08 2.07 0.53
C LEU A 138 5.99 0.85 0.51
N LEU A 139 7.30 1.04 0.72
CA LEU A 139 8.24 -0.08 0.80
C LEU A 139 7.87 -1.04 1.94
N LYS A 140 7.58 -0.50 3.13
CA LYS A 140 7.12 -1.30 4.28
C LYS A 140 5.85 -2.08 3.97
N HIS A 141 4.90 -1.45 3.29
CA HIS A 141 3.66 -2.12 2.88
C HIS A 141 3.92 -3.25 1.88
N ILE A 142 4.72 -3.00 0.84
CA ILE A 142 5.12 -4.01 -0.16
C ILE A 142 5.78 -5.21 0.52
N THR A 143 6.73 -4.97 1.40
CA THR A 143 7.44 -6.04 2.12
C THR A 143 6.50 -6.83 3.03
N SER A 144 5.60 -6.15 3.74
CA SER A 144 4.61 -6.79 4.61
C SER A 144 3.61 -7.64 3.84
N TRP A 145 3.17 -7.17 2.67
CA TRP A 145 2.29 -7.86 1.74
C TRP A 145 2.97 -9.09 1.15
N PHE A 146 4.19 -8.94 0.63
CA PHE A 146 4.97 -10.04 0.11
C PHE A 146 5.24 -11.10 1.19
N ALA A 147 5.63 -10.70 2.40
CA ALA A 147 5.79 -11.64 3.52
C ALA A 147 4.50 -12.39 3.92
N TYR A 148 3.32 -11.84 3.57
CA TYR A 148 2.03 -12.46 3.87
C TYR A 148 1.63 -13.46 2.78
N GLU A 149 1.66 -13.04 1.51
CA GLU A 149 1.21 -13.85 0.37
C GLU A 149 2.26 -14.85 -0.10
N TYR A 150 3.54 -14.54 0.06
CA TYR A 150 4.59 -15.31 -0.58
C TYR A 150 4.76 -16.68 0.05
N ASN A 151 4.38 -17.69 -0.70
CA ASN A 151 4.59 -19.07 -0.35
C ASN A 151 5.94 -19.57 -0.90
N PHE A 152 6.97 -19.53 -0.05
CA PHE A 152 8.33 -19.99 -0.38
C PHE A 152 8.42 -21.44 -0.89
N THR A 153 7.40 -22.27 -0.67
CA THR A 153 7.40 -23.64 -1.17
C THR A 153 6.78 -23.79 -2.56
N VAL A 154 6.02 -22.80 -3.01
CA VAL A 154 5.26 -22.82 -4.28
C VAL A 154 5.97 -22.00 -5.36
N TYR A 155 6.57 -20.86 -4.99
CA TYR A 155 7.26 -20.01 -5.93
C TYR A 155 8.71 -20.47 -6.13
N GLY A 156 9.02 -20.97 -7.34
CA GLY A 156 10.35 -21.44 -7.75
C GLY A 156 11.39 -20.34 -7.98
N THR A 157 11.10 -19.12 -7.53
CA THR A 157 11.94 -17.94 -7.64
C THR A 157 13.18 -18.07 -6.77
N SER A 158 14.33 -17.74 -7.36
CA SER A 158 15.61 -17.83 -6.66
C SER A 158 15.71 -16.69 -5.67
N LEU A 159 15.64 -16.99 -4.37
CA LEU A 159 15.84 -15.97 -3.31
C LEU A 159 17.13 -15.15 -3.47
N SER A 160 18.10 -15.68 -4.22
CA SER A 160 19.35 -14.99 -4.55
C SER A 160 19.19 -13.77 -5.46
N SER A 161 18.05 -13.61 -6.15
CA SER A 161 17.78 -12.43 -6.99
C SER A 161 17.41 -11.20 -6.17
N PHE A 162 16.93 -11.37 -4.94
CA PHE A 162 16.45 -10.27 -4.13
C PHE A 162 17.55 -9.56 -3.33
N PRO A 163 17.38 -8.26 -3.02
CA PRO A 163 18.26 -7.52 -2.13
C PRO A 163 18.34 -8.18 -0.75
N ARG A 164 19.52 -8.16 -0.13
CA ARG A 164 19.72 -8.71 1.22
C ARG A 164 18.77 -8.07 2.24
N ASP A 165 18.66 -6.75 2.21
CA ASP A 165 17.87 -6.00 3.18
C ASP A 165 16.37 -6.35 3.08
N PHE A 166 15.89 -6.64 1.87
CA PHE A 166 14.55 -7.19 1.67
C PHE A 166 14.39 -8.55 2.35
N LEU A 167 15.30 -9.50 2.06
CA LEU A 167 15.23 -10.85 2.64
C LEU A 167 15.26 -10.80 4.17
N GLU A 168 16.08 -9.91 4.76
CA GLU A 168 16.14 -9.72 6.20
C GLU A 168 14.80 -9.22 6.77
N GLU A 169 14.19 -8.22 6.15
CA GLU A 169 12.88 -7.70 6.59
C GLU A 169 11.75 -8.72 6.42
N ILE A 170 11.78 -9.50 5.34
CA ILE A 170 10.85 -10.62 5.14
C ILE A 170 11.00 -11.66 6.26
N ILE A 171 12.23 -12.08 6.59
CA ILE A 171 12.48 -13.04 7.68
C ILE A 171 12.00 -12.48 9.01
N LYS A 172 12.28 -11.21 9.33
CA LYS A 172 11.81 -10.56 10.56
C LYS A 172 10.28 -10.55 10.61
N THR A 173 9.64 -10.16 9.52
CA THR A 173 8.18 -10.08 9.41
C THR A 173 7.54 -11.45 9.59
N ILE A 174 8.06 -12.49 8.93
CA ILE A 174 7.57 -13.87 9.07
C ILE A 174 7.83 -14.39 10.48
N SER A 175 9.00 -14.10 11.05
CA SER A 175 9.40 -14.57 12.37
C SER A 175 8.57 -13.95 13.49
N ALA A 176 8.26 -12.65 13.39
CA ALA A 176 7.31 -11.98 14.27
C ALA A 176 5.90 -12.59 14.19
N ARG A 177 5.55 -13.18 13.03
CA ARG A 177 4.26 -13.88 12.79
C ARG A 177 4.26 -15.35 13.19
N LEU A 178 5.41 -16.00 13.40
CA LEU A 178 5.45 -17.42 13.78
C LEU A 178 4.70 -17.73 15.09
N PRO A 179 4.84 -16.93 16.18
CA PRO A 179 4.04 -17.12 17.39
C PRO A 179 2.53 -16.99 17.17
N SER A 180 2.10 -16.08 16.27
CA SER A 180 0.69 -15.87 15.92
C SER A 180 0.17 -16.82 14.83
N ARG A 181 0.97 -17.78 14.34
CA ARG A 181 0.41 -18.90 13.57
C ARG A 181 -0.37 -19.89 14.43
N PHE A 182 -0.18 -19.82 15.75
CA PHE A 182 -0.87 -20.65 16.75
C PHE A 182 -2.02 -19.93 17.46
N SER A 183 -2.18 -18.62 17.28
CA SER A 183 -3.39 -17.87 17.63
C SER A 183 -4.14 -17.51 16.34
N HIS A 184 -5.46 -17.60 16.32
CA HIS A 184 -6.28 -17.23 15.14
C HIS A 184 -6.34 -15.71 14.87
N GLU A 185 -5.43 -14.94 15.47
CA GLU A 185 -5.40 -13.49 15.50
C GLU A 185 -4.33 -13.02 14.50
N LYS A 186 -4.56 -13.32 13.22
CA LYS A 186 -3.67 -12.84 12.15
C LYS A 186 -4.30 -11.64 11.52
N VAL A 187 -3.61 -10.51 11.63
CA VAL A 187 -3.99 -9.27 10.98
C VAL A 187 -3.22 -9.17 9.67
N ALA A 188 -3.88 -9.43 8.56
CA ALA A 188 -3.27 -9.25 7.24
C ALA A 188 -2.86 -7.77 7.03
N PRO A 189 -1.88 -7.47 6.16
CA PRO A 189 -1.47 -6.08 5.92
C PRO A 189 -2.63 -5.17 5.50
N TRP A 190 -3.65 -5.75 4.86
CA TRP A 190 -4.87 -5.04 4.47
C TRP A 190 -5.92 -4.89 5.59
N GLU A 191 -5.69 -5.42 6.79
CA GLU A 191 -6.59 -5.20 7.93
C GLU A 191 -6.25 -3.89 8.68
N ASN A 192 -4.98 -3.46 8.66
CA ASN A 192 -4.53 -2.21 9.27
C ASN A 192 -3.92 -1.23 8.24
N TRP A 193 -4.72 -0.72 7.31
CA TRP A 193 -4.22 0.16 6.24
C TRP A 193 -3.52 1.42 6.75
N CYS A 194 -4.03 1.97 7.86
CA CYS A 194 -3.56 3.22 8.44
C CYS A 194 -2.16 3.12 9.07
N ASP A 195 -1.63 1.90 9.29
CA ASP A 195 -0.24 1.73 9.72
C ASP A 195 0.78 2.15 8.63
N TYR A 196 0.32 2.28 7.39
CA TYR A 196 1.13 2.72 6.25
C TYR A 196 0.73 4.11 5.73
N HIS A 197 -0.10 4.83 6.46
CA HIS A 197 -0.53 6.18 6.11
C HIS A 197 0.16 7.23 6.98
N GLU A 198 0.42 8.40 6.40
CA GLU A 198 0.85 9.57 7.15
C GLU A 198 -0.38 10.21 7.79
N HIS A 199 -0.41 10.28 9.11
CA HIS A 199 -1.45 10.97 9.87
C HIS A 199 -0.81 12.00 10.80
N LYS A 200 -1.29 13.24 10.75
CA LYS A 200 -0.81 14.32 11.63
C LYS A 200 -1.42 14.23 13.02
N THR A 201 -2.61 13.64 13.13
CA THR A 201 -3.37 13.55 14.39
C THR A 201 -4.06 12.20 14.55
N GLY A 202 -4.39 11.83 15.79
CA GLY A 202 -5.21 10.66 16.07
C GLY A 202 -6.64 10.76 15.49
N LEU A 203 -7.19 11.98 15.37
CA LEU A 203 -8.48 12.21 14.71
C LEU A 203 -8.40 11.87 13.22
N GLU A 204 -7.34 12.32 12.53
CA GLU A 204 -7.13 12.00 11.12
C GLU A 204 -6.99 10.49 10.89
N ARG A 205 -6.25 9.80 11.77
CA ARG A 205 -6.16 8.34 11.75
C ARG A 205 -7.52 7.68 11.92
N SER A 206 -8.30 8.08 12.93
CA SER A 206 -9.63 7.52 13.18
C SER A 206 -10.61 7.74 12.02
N VAL A 207 -10.56 8.93 11.39
CA VAL A 207 -11.35 9.24 10.18
C VAL A 207 -10.93 8.32 9.03
N CYS A 208 -9.63 8.11 8.85
CA CYS A 208 -9.10 7.24 7.80
C CYS A 208 -9.49 5.77 8.02
N GLU A 209 -9.36 5.27 9.25
CA GLU A 209 -9.78 3.91 9.63
C GLU A 209 -11.28 3.70 9.35
N GLY A 210 -12.12 4.69 9.70
CA GLY A 210 -13.56 4.63 9.42
C GLY A 210 -13.91 4.69 7.94
N GLN A 211 -13.18 5.46 7.13
CA GLN A 211 -13.33 5.47 5.67
C GLN A 211 -12.95 4.11 5.06
N HIS A 212 -11.86 3.53 5.54
CA HIS A 212 -11.35 2.25 5.07
C HIS A 212 -12.31 1.10 5.37
N GLN A 213 -12.78 1.00 6.61
CA GLN A 213 -13.78 -0.01 7.00
C GLN A 213 -15.04 0.07 6.12
N ARG A 214 -15.50 1.28 5.79
CA ARG A 214 -16.63 1.46 4.86
C ARG A 214 -16.32 0.95 3.45
N ALA A 215 -15.12 1.22 2.93
CA ALA A 215 -14.72 0.77 1.60
C ALA A 215 -14.62 -0.76 1.51
N GLN A 216 -14.04 -1.42 2.51
CA GLN A 216 -13.99 -2.89 2.58
C GLN A 216 -15.37 -3.52 2.63
N LEU A 217 -16.27 -2.97 3.46
CA LEU A 217 -17.64 -3.46 3.54
C LEU A 217 -18.39 -3.29 2.23
N LEU A 218 -18.25 -2.15 1.56
CA LEU A 218 -18.85 -1.93 0.24
C LEU A 218 -18.32 -2.95 -0.78
N GLN A 219 -17.02 -3.24 -0.78
CA GLN A 219 -16.45 -4.26 -1.66
C GLN A 219 -16.98 -5.66 -1.34
N MET A 220 -17.09 -6.03 -0.06
CA MET A 220 -17.68 -7.32 0.34
C MET A 220 -19.15 -7.43 -0.09
N VAL A 221 -19.93 -6.36 0.08
CA VAL A 221 -21.32 -6.29 -0.39
C VAL A 221 -21.43 -6.50 -1.89
N ILE A 222 -20.57 -5.82 -2.67
CA ILE A 222 -20.54 -5.97 -4.12
C ILE A 222 -20.15 -7.41 -4.52
N ALA A 223 -19.20 -8.02 -3.80
CA ALA A 223 -18.72 -9.37 -4.07
C ALA A 223 -19.73 -10.48 -3.70
N ASN A 224 -20.47 -10.32 -2.59
CA ASN A 224 -21.38 -11.34 -2.05
C ASN A 224 -22.83 -11.21 -2.53
N GLY A 225 -23.18 -10.12 -3.23
CA GLY A 225 -24.54 -9.82 -3.65
C GLY A 225 -25.42 -9.25 -2.53
N GLU A 226 -26.62 -8.79 -2.88
CA GLU A 226 -27.51 -7.99 -2.00
C GLU A 226 -27.98 -8.72 -0.72
N GLU A 227 -27.90 -10.05 -0.65
CA GLU A 227 -28.48 -10.86 0.44
C GLU A 227 -27.73 -10.76 1.79
N GLU A 228 -26.45 -10.32 1.80
CA GLU A 228 -25.69 -10.07 3.04
C GLU A 228 -25.75 -8.62 3.54
N VAL A 229 -26.29 -7.70 2.73
CA VAL A 229 -26.35 -6.27 3.06
C VAL A 229 -27.22 -6.01 4.29
N ASP A 230 -28.35 -6.70 4.40
CA ASP A 230 -29.29 -6.52 5.52
C ASP A 230 -28.69 -6.96 6.87
N LYS A 231 -27.89 -8.04 6.89
CA LYS A 231 -27.19 -8.51 8.10
C LYS A 231 -26.08 -7.56 8.53
N LEU A 232 -25.34 -7.00 7.58
CA LEU A 232 -24.29 -6.02 7.84
C LEU A 232 -24.87 -4.69 8.34
N ASN A 233 -26.01 -4.25 7.80
CA ASN A 233 -26.69 -3.04 8.23
C ASN A 233 -27.21 -3.14 9.68
N GLU A 234 -27.75 -4.30 10.08
CA GLU A 234 -28.17 -4.55 11.48
C GLU A 234 -27.00 -4.49 12.47
N THR A 235 -25.80 -4.89 12.05
CA THR A 235 -24.58 -4.84 12.88
C THR A 235 -24.08 -3.40 13.05
N TRP A 236 -24.24 -2.57 12.01
CA TRP A 236 -23.78 -1.18 11.94
C TRP A 236 -24.56 -0.20 12.84
N PHE A 237 -25.87 -0.43 13.02
CA PHE A 237 -26.69 0.42 13.90
C PHE A 237 -26.65 -0.01 15.38
N GLN A 238 -25.98 -1.12 15.71
CA GLN A 238 -25.86 -1.61 17.08
C GLN A 238 -24.55 -1.23 17.76
N THR A 239 -23.51 -0.87 16.99
CA THR A 239 -22.29 -0.30 17.57
C THR A 239 -22.42 1.23 17.55
N PRO A 240 -22.71 1.88 18.70
CA PRO A 240 -22.63 3.33 18.74
C PRO A 240 -21.22 3.74 18.34
N PRO A 241 -21.03 4.86 17.61
CA PRO A 241 -19.70 5.41 17.38
C PRO A 241 -18.99 5.50 18.75
N PRO A 242 -17.68 5.23 18.82
CA PRO A 242 -16.93 5.36 20.06
C PRO A 242 -17.28 6.71 20.66
N ASN A 243 -17.78 6.67 21.90
CA ASN A 243 -18.37 7.80 22.58
C ASN A 243 -17.42 8.98 22.45
N PHE A 244 -17.72 9.92 21.55
CA PHE A 244 -17.01 11.18 21.46
C PHE A 244 -17.42 11.97 22.69
N THR A 245 -16.79 11.68 23.83
CA THR A 245 -16.64 12.70 24.85
C THR A 245 -15.83 13.80 24.19
N SER A 246 -16.56 14.81 23.70
CA SER A 246 -16.01 16.14 23.48
C SER A 246 -15.05 16.42 24.63
N PRO A 247 -13.82 16.88 24.38
CA PRO A 247 -12.97 17.34 25.46
C PRO A 247 -13.82 18.32 26.28
N GLU A 248 -14.01 18.01 27.56
CA GLU A 248 -14.67 18.91 28.50
C GLU A 248 -14.02 20.29 28.30
N LEU A 249 -14.77 21.18 27.65
CA LEU A 249 -14.50 22.61 27.72
C LEU A 249 -14.75 22.94 29.18
N ASN A 250 -13.71 22.77 30.00
CA ASN A 250 -13.66 23.34 31.32
C ASN A 250 -14.05 24.81 31.14
N PRO A 251 -15.09 25.30 31.84
CA PRO A 251 -15.39 26.73 31.80
C PRO A 251 -14.11 27.47 32.21
N PRO A 252 -13.81 28.62 31.58
CA PRO A 252 -12.64 29.40 31.93
C PRO A 252 -12.65 29.62 33.44
N GLY A 253 -11.63 29.07 34.10
CA GLY A 253 -11.45 29.21 35.54
C GLY A 253 -11.57 30.68 35.90
N SER A 254 -12.36 30.95 36.95
CA SER A 254 -12.57 32.28 37.51
C SER A 254 -11.27 33.07 37.52
N ALA A 255 -11.33 34.29 36.98
CA ALA A 255 -10.21 35.19 36.85
C ALA A 255 -9.36 35.24 38.14
N PRO A 256 -8.02 35.21 38.05
CA PRO A 256 -7.18 35.39 39.22
C PRO A 256 -7.47 36.75 39.85
N GLN A 257 -7.73 36.73 41.16
CA GLN A 257 -7.85 37.92 42.00
C GLN A 257 -6.61 38.82 41.82
N PRO A 258 -6.77 40.16 41.80
CA PRO A 258 -5.65 41.07 41.67
C PRO A 258 -4.70 40.92 42.86
N TYR A 259 -3.45 40.55 42.55
CA TYR A 259 -2.37 40.49 43.53
C TYR A 259 -2.15 41.86 44.16
N HIS A 260 -2.21 41.92 45.49
CA HIS A 260 -1.70 43.04 46.26
C HIS A 260 -0.18 43.17 46.03
N THR A 261 0.22 44.33 45.53
CA THR A 261 1.62 44.74 45.35
C THR A 261 2.27 45.05 46.70
N PRO A 262 3.38 44.40 47.09
CA PRO A 262 4.28 44.90 48.11
C PRO A 262 5.35 45.82 47.49
N PRO A 263 5.97 46.70 48.29
CA PRO A 263 6.72 47.85 47.79
C PRO A 263 8.11 47.50 47.23
N HIS A 264 8.51 48.34 46.27
CA HIS A 264 9.81 48.40 45.61
C HIS A 264 11.00 48.36 46.58
N HIS A 265 11.95 47.46 46.32
CA HIS A 265 13.36 47.66 46.67
C HIS A 265 14.21 47.61 45.40
N HIS A 266 14.81 48.76 45.08
CA HIS A 266 15.84 48.91 44.07
C HIS A 266 17.10 48.13 44.46
N SER A 267 17.63 47.33 43.55
CA SER A 267 19.02 46.88 43.57
C SER A 267 19.51 46.77 42.12
N ALA A 268 20.66 47.40 41.87
CA ALA A 268 21.30 47.60 40.58
C ALA A 268 21.84 46.28 39.98
N PRO A 269 22.06 46.20 38.65
CA PRO A 269 22.68 45.04 38.04
C PRO A 269 24.19 45.06 38.25
N LYS A 270 24.75 43.91 38.66
CA LYS A 270 26.18 43.60 38.56
C LYS A 270 26.46 43.11 37.14
N GLU A 271 27.46 43.71 36.49
CA GLU A 271 28.13 43.15 35.31
C GLU A 271 28.76 41.80 35.68
N GLU A 272 28.47 40.76 34.90
CA GLU A 272 29.21 39.51 34.92
C GLU A 272 30.00 39.37 33.61
N ASP A 273 31.31 39.13 33.80
CA ASP A 273 32.35 38.99 32.80
C ASP A 273 32.09 37.81 31.84
N ALA A 274 32.26 38.07 30.54
CA ALA A 274 32.30 37.06 29.50
C ALA A 274 33.69 36.37 29.46
N PRO A 275 33.76 35.03 29.34
CA PRO A 275 35.04 34.35 29.14
C PRO A 275 35.51 34.46 27.68
N LYS A 276 36.79 34.81 27.52
CA LYS A 276 37.51 34.80 26.23
C LYS A 276 37.79 33.35 25.81
N GLU A 277 37.23 32.92 24.68
CA GLU A 277 37.63 31.69 24.01
C GLU A 277 38.97 31.89 23.27
N GLU A 278 39.92 31.02 23.59
CA GLU A 278 41.28 30.99 23.06
C GLU A 278 41.29 30.11 21.79
N VAL A 279 41.41 30.75 20.62
CA VAL A 279 41.49 30.06 19.32
C VAL A 279 42.91 29.49 19.16
N THR A 280 43.04 28.17 19.23
CA THR A 280 44.30 27.45 18.98
C THR A 280 44.26 26.85 17.57
N TYR A 281 45.15 27.29 16.67
CA TYR A 281 45.33 26.70 15.33
C TYR A 281 46.34 25.56 15.37
N PRO A 282 46.10 24.42 14.69
CA PRO A 282 47.07 23.34 14.59
C PRO A 282 48.21 23.68 13.60
N ARG A 283 49.45 23.46 14.05
CA ARG A 283 50.66 23.47 13.22
C ARG A 283 50.63 22.31 12.22
N LEU A 284 50.73 22.64 10.93
CA LEU A 284 51.15 21.71 9.87
C LEU A 284 52.66 21.47 10.02
N ASN A 285 53.05 20.21 10.24
CA ASN A 285 54.43 19.77 10.06
C ASN A 285 54.60 19.23 8.64
N LEU A 286 55.63 19.76 7.97
CA LEU A 286 56.29 19.22 6.79
C LEU A 286 57.00 17.90 7.12
#